data_AF-A0A6G0I107-F1
#
_entry.id   AF-A0A6G0I107-F1
#
_cell.length_a   1.000
_cell.length_b   1.000
_cell.length_c   1.000
_cell.angle_alpha   90.00
_cell.angle_beta   90.00
_cell.angle_gamma   90.00
#
_symmetry.space_group_name_H-M   'P 1'
#
loop_
_entity.id
_entity.type
_entity.pdbx_description
1 polymer ?
#
loop_
_entity_poly.entity_id
_entity_poly.type
_entity_poly.pdbx_seq_one_letter_code
_entity_poly.pdbx_strand_id
1 'polypeptide(L)'
;MWLISITFLTIGYGDMVPNTYCGKGVCLLTGIMGAGCTALVVAVVAKKLELTKAEKHVHNFMMDTQLTKRVKNTAANVLRETWLIYKNTKLVRKMDHARVRKHQRKFLQAIHQARKLRSVKMEQRKLNDQANSLVDLAKTQNIMYDMISDLNERGEDMEKRIALLETKLETLLSNLQALPGLISQVISQQHRDFLEVQLQPYDKHSPERSQSVSRRRSSSTAPPTSSESS
;
A
#
# COMPACT_ATOMS: atom_id res chain seq x y z
N MET A 1 -35.97 42.20 20.16
CA MET A 1 -35.11 41.70 19.06
C MET A 1 -33.66 42.18 19.16
N TRP A 2 -33.41 43.47 19.41
CA TRP A 2 -32.06 44.06 19.48
C TRP A 2 -31.09 43.38 20.46
N LEU A 3 -31.52 43.15 21.72
CA LEU A 3 -30.69 42.50 22.75
C LEU A 3 -30.19 41.11 22.33
N ILE A 4 -31.06 40.30 21.71
CA ILE A 4 -30.74 38.92 21.29
C ILE A 4 -29.64 38.91 20.23
N SER A 5 -29.67 39.84 19.26
CA SER A 5 -28.65 39.92 18.20
C SER A 5 -27.27 40.32 18.73
N ILE A 6 -27.21 41.22 19.72
CA ILE A 6 -25.95 41.68 20.32
C ILE A 6 -25.34 40.62 21.23
N THR A 7 -26.19 39.90 21.98
CA THR A 7 -25.78 38.74 22.76
C THR A 7 -25.30 37.60 21.85
N PHE A 8 -25.99 37.35 20.74
CA PHE A 8 -25.59 36.34 19.76
C PHE A 8 -24.24 36.66 19.11
N LEU A 9 -23.96 37.93 18.81
CA LEU A 9 -22.68 38.38 18.29
C LEU A 9 -21.61 38.55 19.39
N THR A 10 -21.95 38.26 20.65
CA THR A 10 -21.05 38.37 21.82
C THR A 10 -20.43 39.77 22.03
N ILE A 11 -21.11 40.85 21.60
CA ILE A 11 -20.61 42.22 21.77
C ILE A 11 -20.90 42.76 23.19
N GLY A 12 -22.15 42.63 23.65
CA GLY A 12 -22.55 42.95 25.02
C GLY A 12 -22.32 44.40 25.48
N TYR A 13 -22.96 45.39 24.84
CA TYR A 13 -22.81 46.81 25.19
C TYR A 13 -23.21 47.16 26.64
N GLY A 14 -24.14 46.41 27.24
CA GLY A 14 -24.51 46.54 28.66
C GLY A 14 -25.54 47.62 29.00
N ASP A 15 -26.14 48.25 27.99
CA ASP A 15 -27.17 49.29 28.10
C ASP A 15 -28.58 48.73 28.39
N MET A 16 -28.87 47.49 27.96
CA MET A 16 -30.05 46.72 28.36
C MET A 16 -29.64 45.37 28.95
N VAL A 17 -30.11 45.06 30.16
CA VAL A 17 -29.81 43.80 30.86
C VAL A 17 -31.11 43.11 31.31
N PRO A 18 -31.28 41.79 31.07
CA PRO A 18 -32.46 41.09 31.55
C PRO A 18 -32.44 40.95 33.07
N ASN A 19 -33.41 41.58 33.74
CA ASN A 19 -33.53 41.52 35.20
C ASN A 19 -34.21 40.23 35.70
N THR A 20 -34.99 39.55 34.85
CA THR A 20 -35.68 38.29 35.20
C THR A 20 -34.77 37.07 35.05
N TYR A 21 -34.94 36.06 35.92
CA TYR A 21 -34.20 34.80 35.83
C TYR A 21 -34.41 34.07 34.50
N CYS A 22 -35.64 34.09 33.96
CA CYS A 22 -35.95 33.54 32.64
C CYS A 22 -35.19 34.27 31.52
N GLY A 23 -35.14 35.61 31.56
CA GLY A 23 -34.41 36.40 30.57
C GLY A 23 -32.89 36.18 30.62
N LYS A 24 -32.32 35.99 31.81
CA LYS A 24 -30.91 35.61 32.00
C LYS A 24 -30.60 34.24 31.38
N GLY A 25 -31.49 33.27 31.57
CA GLY A 25 -31.37 31.94 30.94
C GLY A 25 -31.40 32.00 29.41
N VAL A 26 -32.35 32.75 28.83
CA VAL A 26 -32.45 32.93 27.37
C VAL A 26 -31.20 33.64 26.81
N CYS A 27 -30.68 34.65 27.50
CA CYS A 27 -29.46 35.36 27.12
C CYS A 27 -28.24 34.41 27.10
N LEU A 28 -28.11 33.57 28.12
CA LEU A 28 -27.02 32.59 28.22
C LEU A 28 -27.08 31.54 27.10
N LEU A 29 -28.26 30.98 26.83
CA LEU A 29 -28.47 30.03 25.72
C LEU A 29 -28.17 30.67 24.36
N THR A 30 -28.62 31.92 24.16
CA THR A 30 -28.36 32.68 22.94
C THR A 30 -26.86 32.93 22.75
N GLY A 31 -26.12 33.24 23.82
CA GLY A 31 -24.67 33.40 23.78
C GLY A 31 -23.92 32.12 23.42
N ILE A 32 -24.33 30.98 23.99
CA ILE A 32 -23.76 29.66 23.65
C ILE A 32 -24.01 29.34 22.17
N MET A 33 -25.24 29.55 21.68
CA MET A 33 -25.56 29.36 20.26
C MET A 33 -24.76 30.29 19.35
N GLY A 34 -24.62 31.56 19.70
CA GLY A 34 -23.84 32.54 18.94
C GLY A 34 -22.36 32.21 18.85
N ALA A 35 -21.76 31.77 19.96
CA ALA A 35 -20.40 31.26 19.99
C ALA A 35 -20.25 29.99 19.13
N GLY A 36 -21.21 29.06 19.22
CA GLY A 36 -21.24 27.85 18.39
C GLY A 36 -21.33 28.15 16.89
N CYS A 37 -22.20 29.08 16.49
CA CYS A 37 -22.31 29.53 15.11
C CYS A 37 -21.01 30.17 14.61
N THR A 38 -20.38 31.02 15.43
CA THR A 38 -19.10 31.66 15.08
C THR A 38 -17.99 30.62 14.92
N ALA A 39 -17.91 29.65 15.82
CA ALA A 39 -16.95 28.55 15.74
C ALA A 39 -17.12 27.72 14.45
N LEU A 40 -18.37 27.40 14.09
CA LEU A 40 -18.67 26.69 12.84
C LEU A 40 -18.27 27.50 11.61
N VAL A 41 -18.56 28.80 11.58
CA VAL A 41 -18.16 29.68 10.47
C VAL A 41 -16.64 29.73 10.34
N VAL A 42 -15.90 29.91 11.44
CA VAL A 42 -14.43 29.91 11.42
C VAL A 42 -13.88 28.57 10.95
N ALA A 43 -14.45 27.45 11.42
CA ALA A 43 -14.05 26.12 10.99
C ALA A 43 -14.28 25.89 9.48
N VAL A 44 -15.44 26.30 8.96
CA VAL A 44 -15.76 26.18 7.53
C VAL A 44 -14.87 27.09 6.69
N VAL A 45 -14.65 28.33 7.11
CA VAL A 45 -13.75 29.27 6.43
C VAL A 45 -12.33 28.71 6.41
N ALA A 46 -11.82 28.19 7.52
CA ALA A 46 -10.51 27.53 7.56
C ALA A 46 -10.43 26.36 6.57
N LYS A 47 -11.48 25.51 6.50
CA LYS A 47 -11.55 24.39 5.56
C LYS A 47 -11.66 24.82 4.09
N LYS A 48 -12.30 25.95 3.81
CA LYS A 48 -12.37 26.52 2.44
C LYS A 48 -11.08 27.27 2.05
N LEU A 49 -10.30 27.75 3.02
CA LEU A 49 -9.00 28.38 2.82
C LEU A 49 -7.85 27.37 2.75
N GLU A 50 -8.05 26.12 3.18
CA GLU A 50 -7.15 25.02 2.86
C GLU A 50 -7.16 24.81 1.35
N LEU A 51 -6.16 25.39 0.65
CA LEU A 51 -6.00 25.28 -0.80
C LEU A 51 -6.18 23.83 -1.25
N THR A 52 -6.96 23.64 -2.30
CA THR A 52 -7.16 22.31 -2.88
C THR A 52 -5.83 21.72 -3.34
N LYS A 53 -5.73 20.38 -3.35
CA LYS A 53 -4.49 19.68 -3.75
C LYS A 53 -3.97 20.13 -5.12
N ALA A 54 -4.88 20.44 -6.05
CA ALA A 54 -4.55 20.94 -7.38
C ALA A 54 -4.00 22.38 -7.35
N GLU A 55 -4.65 23.30 -6.63
CA GLU A 55 -4.17 24.69 -6.48
C GLU A 55 -2.80 24.74 -5.81
N LYS A 56 -2.58 23.90 -4.78
CA LYS A 56 -1.28 23.80 -4.12
C LYS A 56 -0.19 23.32 -5.08
N HIS A 57 -0.50 22.37 -5.96
CA HIS A 57 0.43 21.90 -6.97
C HIS A 57 0.79 23.00 -7.98
N VAL A 58 -0.21 23.73 -8.48
CA VAL A 58 0.00 24.86 -9.40
C VAL A 58 0.77 26.00 -8.73
N HIS A 59 0.44 26.34 -7.47
CA HIS A 59 1.16 27.35 -6.70
C HIS A 59 2.61 26.94 -6.45
N ASN A 60 2.86 25.68 -6.09
CA ASN A 60 4.21 25.17 -5.90
C ASN A 60 5.03 25.23 -7.20
N PHE A 61 4.43 24.81 -8.32
CA PHE A 61 5.07 24.90 -9.64
C PHE A 61 5.41 26.34 -10.03
N MET A 62 4.48 27.26 -9.81
CA MET A 62 4.69 28.68 -10.10
C MET A 62 5.78 29.27 -9.20
N MET A 63 5.75 28.98 -7.90
CA MET A 63 6.74 29.45 -6.94
C MET A 63 8.14 28.92 -7.27
N ASP A 64 8.27 27.63 -7.61
CA ASP A 64 9.54 27.00 -8.00
C ASP A 64 10.12 27.60 -9.29
N THR A 65 9.24 27.88 -10.25
CA THR A 65 9.61 28.55 -11.51
C THR A 65 10.11 29.97 -11.22
N GLN A 66 9.41 30.75 -10.40
CA GLN A 66 9.83 32.10 -10.03
C GLN A 66 11.14 32.10 -9.24
N LEU A 67 11.29 31.19 -8.28
CA LEU A 67 12.50 31.08 -7.46
C LEU A 67 13.72 30.74 -8.34
N THR A 68 13.56 29.81 -9.28
CA THR A 68 14.62 29.46 -10.22
C THR A 68 14.99 30.63 -11.14
N LYS A 69 14.01 31.41 -11.61
CA LYS A 69 14.28 32.64 -12.37
C LYS A 69 15.06 33.66 -11.52
N ARG A 70 14.67 33.88 -10.26
CA ARG A 70 15.38 34.79 -9.34
C ARG A 70 16.81 34.33 -9.07
N VAL A 71 17.05 33.05 -8.82
CA VAL A 71 18.41 32.49 -8.64
C VAL A 71 19.29 32.80 -9.86
N LYS A 72 18.78 32.55 -11.06
CA LYS A 72 19.50 32.83 -12.31
C LYS A 72 19.80 34.32 -12.47
N ASN A 73 18.82 35.19 -12.20
CA ASN A 73 18.99 36.63 -12.29
C ASN A 73 20.02 37.16 -11.27
N THR A 74 19.95 36.71 -10.02
CA THR A 74 20.93 37.10 -9.00
C THR A 74 22.33 36.58 -9.33
N ALA A 75 22.47 35.37 -9.86
CA ALA A 75 23.76 34.85 -10.34
C ALA A 75 24.35 35.71 -11.48
N ALA A 76 23.51 36.15 -12.43
CA ALA A 76 23.93 37.08 -13.47
C ALA A 76 24.40 38.43 -12.90
N ASN A 77 23.71 38.95 -11.87
CA ASN A 77 24.12 40.16 -11.17
C ASN A 77 25.46 40.00 -10.45
N VAL A 78 25.72 38.84 -9.83
CA VAL A 78 27.03 38.55 -9.22
C VAL A 78 28.13 38.66 -10.28
N LEU A 79 27.97 37.97 -11.43
CA LEU A 79 28.95 38.01 -12.52
C LEU A 79 29.14 39.43 -13.09
N ARG A 80 28.04 40.17 -13.29
CA ARG A 80 28.07 41.54 -13.79
C ARG A 80 28.86 42.46 -12.85
N GLU A 81 28.60 42.41 -11.55
CA GLU A 81 29.28 43.26 -10.58
C GLU A 81 30.75 42.83 -10.40
N THR A 82 31.08 41.53 -10.45
CA THR A 82 32.48 41.05 -10.47
C THR A 82 33.24 41.61 -11.67
N TRP A 83 32.65 41.53 -12.86
CA TRP A 83 33.26 42.09 -14.08
C TRP A 83 33.46 43.60 -13.98
N LEU A 84 32.45 44.34 -13.52
CA LEU A 84 32.55 45.80 -13.38
C LEU A 84 33.57 46.23 -12.33
N ILE A 85 33.73 45.47 -11.24
CA ILE A 85 34.81 45.69 -10.26
C ILE A 85 36.17 45.48 -10.94
N TYR A 86 36.35 44.38 -11.67
CA TYR A 86 37.60 44.09 -12.38
C TYR A 86 37.94 45.18 -13.41
N LYS A 87 36.96 45.58 -14.22
CA LYS A 87 37.13 46.66 -15.21
C LYS A 87 37.60 47.96 -14.54
N ASN A 88 36.92 48.42 -13.49
CA ASN A 88 37.23 49.71 -12.84
C ASN A 88 38.48 49.68 -11.95
N THR A 89 39.03 48.50 -11.63
CA THR A 89 40.25 48.36 -10.81
C THR A 89 41.49 48.00 -11.61
N LYS A 90 41.36 47.26 -12.72
CA LYS A 90 42.49 46.71 -13.49
C LYS A 90 42.59 47.21 -14.93
N LEU A 91 41.50 47.63 -15.57
CA LEU A 91 41.48 48.00 -17.00
C LEU A 91 41.44 49.52 -17.25
N VAL A 92 41.34 50.35 -16.21
CA VAL A 92 41.27 51.82 -16.35
C VAL A 92 42.56 52.47 -15.83
N ARG A 93 43.12 53.40 -16.61
CA ARG A 93 44.39 54.09 -16.32
C ARG A 93 44.40 54.93 -15.03
N LYS A 94 43.22 55.42 -14.59
CA LYS A 94 43.01 56.11 -13.31
C LYS A 94 41.84 55.46 -12.56
N MET A 95 42.08 55.03 -11.33
CA MET A 95 41.12 54.28 -10.53
C MET A 95 40.12 55.22 -9.86
N ASP A 96 38.82 55.04 -10.13
CA ASP A 96 37.75 55.80 -9.46
C ASP A 96 37.23 55.00 -8.26
N HIS A 97 37.76 55.32 -7.08
CA HIS A 97 37.42 54.66 -5.82
C HIS A 97 35.94 54.78 -5.45
N ALA A 98 35.21 55.81 -5.90
CA ALA A 98 33.79 55.95 -5.61
C ALA A 98 32.96 54.94 -6.42
N ARG A 99 33.31 54.75 -7.70
CA ARG A 99 32.67 53.74 -8.57
C ARG A 99 32.94 52.33 -8.09
N VAL A 100 34.18 52.02 -7.69
CA VAL A 100 34.55 50.69 -7.17
C VAL A 100 33.74 50.37 -5.90
N ARG A 101 33.66 51.29 -4.92
CA ARG A 101 32.85 51.09 -3.70
C ARG A 101 31.37 50.89 -3.99
N LYS A 102 30.82 51.52 -5.04
CA LYS A 102 29.43 51.32 -5.47
C LYS A 102 29.20 49.89 -5.97
N HIS A 103 30.08 49.38 -6.84
CA HIS A 103 29.96 48.03 -7.40
C HIS A 103 30.26 46.95 -6.35
N GLN A 104 31.20 47.18 -5.44
CA GLN A 104 31.46 46.28 -4.31
C GLN A 104 30.23 46.12 -3.40
N ARG A 105 29.51 47.20 -3.08
CA ARG A 105 28.27 47.11 -2.30
C ARG A 105 27.19 46.29 -3.03
N LYS A 106 27.01 46.53 -4.33
CA LYS A 106 26.06 45.77 -5.16
C LYS A 106 26.45 44.30 -5.29
N PHE A 107 27.74 44.00 -5.43
CA PHE A 107 28.27 42.64 -5.45
C PHE A 107 27.99 41.91 -4.14
N LEU A 108 28.25 42.54 -2.99
CA LEU A 108 27.98 41.95 -1.70
C LEU A 108 26.48 41.69 -1.48
N GLN A 109 25.63 42.63 -1.89
CA GLN A 109 24.18 42.44 -1.89
C GLN A 109 23.75 41.27 -2.77
N ALA A 110 24.30 41.15 -3.99
CA ALA A 110 24.00 40.05 -4.90
C ALA A 110 24.46 38.69 -4.35
N ILE A 111 25.64 38.62 -3.69
CA ILE A 111 26.09 37.40 -3.01
C ILE A 111 25.15 37.03 -1.87
N HIS A 112 24.78 37.99 -1.02
CA HIS A 112 23.90 37.72 0.10
C HIS A 112 22.51 37.24 -0.37
N GLN A 113 21.96 37.89 -1.39
CA GLN A 113 20.72 37.47 -2.04
C GLN A 113 20.84 36.07 -2.66
N ALA A 114 21.94 35.77 -3.35
CA ALA A 114 22.17 34.46 -3.96
C ALA A 114 22.25 33.36 -2.90
N ARG A 115 22.92 33.63 -1.76
CA ARG A 115 23.00 32.71 -0.63
C ARG A 115 21.62 32.46 -0.01
N LYS A 116 20.85 33.52 0.23
CA LYS A 116 19.47 33.43 0.75
C LYS A 116 18.54 32.66 -0.19
N LEU A 117 18.58 32.95 -1.49
CA LEU A 117 17.79 32.22 -2.48
C LEU A 117 18.19 30.74 -2.56
N ARG A 118 19.48 30.43 -2.45
CA ARG A 118 19.98 29.05 -2.41
C ARG A 118 19.53 28.32 -1.16
N SER A 119 19.57 28.95 0.02
CA SER A 119 19.11 28.32 1.27
C SER A 119 17.63 27.99 1.21
N VAL A 120 16.79 28.93 0.75
CA VAL A 120 15.34 28.68 0.55
C VAL A 120 15.11 27.54 -0.45
N LYS A 121 15.89 27.49 -1.55
CA LYS A 121 15.80 26.38 -2.52
C LYS A 121 16.18 25.02 -1.92
N MET A 122 17.20 24.99 -1.06
CA MET A 122 17.63 23.76 -0.39
C MET A 122 16.59 23.28 0.63
N GLU A 123 15.99 24.19 1.37
CA GLU A 123 14.92 23.89 2.31
C GLU A 123 13.67 23.34 1.60
N GLN A 124 13.29 23.96 0.46
CA GLN A 124 12.20 23.46 -0.38
C GLN A 124 12.47 22.04 -0.90
N ARG A 125 13.70 21.76 -1.34
CA ARG A 125 14.12 20.41 -1.76
C ARG A 125 13.99 19.41 -0.62
N LYS A 126 14.44 19.76 0.58
CA LYS A 126 14.33 18.91 1.77
C LYS A 126 12.88 18.54 2.08
N LEU A 127 11.96 19.52 2.03
CA LEU A 127 10.53 19.27 2.22
C LEU A 127 9.95 18.38 1.12
N ASN A 128 10.38 18.55 -0.12
CA ASN A 128 9.96 17.71 -1.24
C ASN A 128 10.49 16.27 -1.10
N ASP A 129 11.75 16.09 -0.68
CA ASP A 129 12.35 14.78 -0.45
C ASP A 129 11.63 14.04 0.70
N GLN A 130 11.22 14.77 1.75
CA GLN A 130 10.36 14.21 2.81
C GLN A 130 9.00 13.76 2.27
N ALA A 131 8.35 14.56 1.43
CA ALA A 131 7.09 14.18 0.79
C ALA A 131 7.25 12.94 -0.11
N ASN A 132 8.34 12.87 -0.89
CA ASN A 132 8.66 11.71 -1.72
C ASN A 132 8.92 10.46 -0.88
N SER A 133 9.64 10.58 0.24
CA SER A 133 9.91 9.44 1.13
C SER A 133 8.64 8.83 1.72
N LEU A 134 7.61 9.64 2.03
CA LEU A 134 6.31 9.15 2.48
C LEU A 134 5.56 8.40 1.37
N VAL A 135 5.66 8.89 0.13
CA VAL A 135 5.09 8.21 -1.04
C VAL A 135 5.79 6.87 -1.27
N ASP A 136 7.11 6.81 -1.14
CA ASP A 136 7.88 5.58 -1.32
C ASP A 136 7.61 4.57 -0.19
N LEU A 137 7.37 5.05 1.04
CA LEU A 137 6.90 4.20 2.14
C LEU A 137 5.53 3.60 1.84
N ALA A 138 4.58 4.38 1.33
CA ALA A 138 3.26 3.88 0.94
C ALA A 138 3.35 2.83 -0.18
N LYS A 139 4.23 3.04 -1.18
CA LYS A 139 4.49 2.02 -2.22
C LYS A 139 5.08 0.74 -1.62
N THR A 140 6.02 0.87 -0.70
CA THR A 140 6.63 -0.27 0.00
C THR A 140 5.58 -1.05 0.78
N GLN A 141 4.66 -0.36 1.45
CA GLN A 141 3.52 -1.00 2.13
C GLN A 141 2.63 -1.77 1.15
N ASN A 142 2.26 -1.20 0.00
CA ASN A 142 1.45 -1.92 -0.99
C ASN A 142 2.14 -3.19 -1.48
N ILE A 143 3.43 -3.09 -1.85
CA ILE A 143 4.22 -4.25 -2.29
C ILE A 143 4.29 -5.31 -1.17
N MET A 144 4.45 -4.87 0.07
CA MET A 144 4.49 -5.75 1.23
C MET A 144 3.13 -6.44 1.46
N TYR A 145 2.01 -5.73 1.32
CA TYR A 145 0.68 -6.30 1.40
C TYR A 145 0.45 -7.37 0.33
N ASP A 146 0.81 -7.09 -0.93
CA ASP A 146 0.69 -8.04 -2.02
C ASP A 146 1.53 -9.31 -1.76
N MET A 147 2.78 -9.12 -1.31
CA MET A 147 3.67 -10.24 -0.97
C MET A 147 3.15 -11.08 0.21
N ILE A 148 2.60 -10.45 1.25
CA ILE A 148 2.01 -11.16 2.39
C ILE A 148 0.78 -11.94 1.95
N SER A 149 -0.05 -11.37 1.06
CA SER A 149 -1.21 -12.05 0.50
C SER A 149 -0.80 -13.30 -0.28
N ASP A 150 0.20 -13.18 -1.17
CA ASP A 150 0.75 -14.32 -1.92
C ASP A 150 1.35 -15.39 -0.99
N LEU A 151 2.04 -14.97 0.09
CA LEU A 151 2.57 -15.90 1.08
C LEU A 151 1.47 -16.62 1.85
N ASN A 152 0.38 -15.92 2.20
CA ASN A 152 -0.75 -16.53 2.88
C ASN A 152 -1.47 -17.54 1.98
N GLU A 153 -1.68 -17.22 0.71
CA GLU A 153 -2.27 -18.14 -0.27
C GLU A 153 -1.42 -19.41 -0.44
N ARG A 154 -0.09 -19.25 -0.55
CA ARG A 154 0.84 -20.39 -0.59
C ARG A 154 0.84 -21.18 0.72
N GLY A 155 0.69 -20.50 1.86
CA GLY A 155 0.54 -21.10 3.18
C GLY A 155 -0.70 -21.99 3.24
N GLU A 156 -1.85 -21.49 2.80
CA GLU A 156 -3.09 -22.26 2.73
C GLU A 156 -2.98 -23.47 1.77
N ASP A 157 -2.33 -23.33 0.61
CA ASP A 157 -2.09 -24.48 -0.28
C ASP A 157 -1.19 -25.54 0.39
N MET A 158 -0.13 -25.11 1.09
CA MET A 158 0.71 -26.02 1.85
C MET A 158 -0.06 -26.73 2.97
N GLU A 159 -0.88 -26.02 3.74
CA GLU A 159 -1.72 -26.62 4.79
C GLU A 159 -2.68 -27.65 4.21
N LYS A 160 -3.33 -27.36 3.07
CA LYS A 160 -4.20 -28.32 2.37
C LYS A 160 -3.43 -29.58 1.94
N ARG A 161 -2.21 -29.42 1.42
CA ARG A 161 -1.36 -30.57 1.04
C ARG A 161 -0.92 -31.39 2.25
N ILE A 162 -0.62 -30.74 3.37
CA ILE A 162 -0.28 -31.43 4.64
C ILE A 162 -1.48 -32.22 5.14
N ALA A 163 -2.67 -31.63 5.20
CA ALA A 163 -3.89 -32.33 5.60
C ALA A 163 -4.21 -33.53 4.67
N LEU A 164 -3.98 -33.37 3.36
CA LEU A 164 -4.11 -34.48 2.42
C LEU A 164 -3.08 -35.59 2.70
N LEU A 165 -1.84 -35.25 3.02
CA LEU A 165 -0.82 -36.24 3.37
C LEU A 165 -1.17 -36.96 4.68
N GLU A 166 -1.66 -36.25 5.69
CA GLU A 166 -2.12 -36.83 6.96
C GLU A 166 -3.24 -37.85 6.72
N THR A 167 -4.28 -37.48 5.95
CA THR A 167 -5.36 -38.42 5.61
C THR A 167 -4.87 -39.64 4.83
N LYS A 168 -3.92 -39.47 3.90
CA LYS A 168 -3.30 -40.60 3.18
C LYS A 168 -2.51 -41.51 4.12
N LEU A 169 -1.79 -40.96 5.09
CA LEU A 169 -1.07 -41.74 6.10
C LEU A 169 -2.03 -42.50 7.02
N GLU A 170 -3.13 -41.89 7.45
CA GLU A 170 -4.16 -42.57 8.25
C GLU A 170 -4.78 -43.75 7.49
N THR A 171 -5.10 -43.57 6.20
CA THR A 171 -5.63 -44.68 5.38
C THR A 171 -4.61 -45.81 5.18
N LEU A 172 -3.32 -45.49 5.04
CA LEU A 172 -2.27 -46.49 4.99
C LEU A 172 -2.17 -47.27 6.30
N LEU A 173 -2.24 -46.56 7.44
CA LEU A 173 -2.23 -47.17 8.76
C LEU A 173 -3.42 -48.12 8.95
N SER A 174 -4.64 -47.70 8.59
CA SER A 174 -5.83 -48.54 8.70
C SER A 174 -5.75 -49.80 7.83
N ASN A 175 -5.22 -49.66 6.60
CA ASN A 175 -5.03 -50.79 5.70
C ASN A 175 -4.00 -51.79 6.25
N LEU A 176 -2.89 -51.30 6.82
CA LEU A 176 -1.89 -52.15 7.48
C LEU A 176 -2.46 -52.86 8.72
N GLN A 177 -3.34 -52.21 9.47
CA GLN A 177 -4.01 -52.83 10.62
C GLN A 177 -5.07 -53.88 10.22
N ALA A 178 -5.74 -53.71 9.07
CA ALA A 178 -6.72 -54.66 8.55
C ALA A 178 -6.08 -55.88 7.86
N LEU A 179 -4.85 -55.73 7.36
CA LEU A 179 -4.09 -56.75 6.64
C LEU A 179 -3.98 -58.11 7.37
N PRO A 180 -3.62 -58.18 8.66
CA PRO A 180 -3.58 -59.44 9.41
C PRO A 180 -4.94 -60.14 9.50
N GLY A 181 -6.03 -59.37 9.64
CA GLY A 181 -7.39 -59.90 9.68
C GLY A 181 -7.79 -60.53 8.34
N LEU A 182 -7.51 -59.84 7.24
CA LEU A 182 -7.72 -60.35 5.89
C LEU A 182 -6.87 -61.60 5.60
N ILE A 183 -5.60 -61.61 6.00
CA ILE A 183 -4.71 -62.78 5.86
C ILE A 183 -5.28 -63.96 6.66
N SER A 184 -5.71 -63.75 7.90
CA SER A 184 -6.31 -64.80 8.73
C SER A 184 -7.61 -65.34 8.10
N GLN A 185 -8.42 -64.46 7.52
CA GLN A 185 -9.65 -64.84 6.83
C GLN A 185 -9.38 -65.66 5.57
N VAL A 186 -8.39 -65.30 4.76
CA VAL A 186 -7.99 -66.08 3.57
C VAL A 186 -7.40 -67.43 3.98
N ILE A 187 -6.53 -67.47 5.00
CA ILE A 187 -5.95 -68.74 5.50
C ILE A 187 -7.04 -69.67 6.01
N SER A 188 -7.99 -69.15 6.80
CA SER A 188 -9.10 -69.96 7.34
C SER A 188 -10.09 -70.39 6.25
N GLN A 189 -10.33 -69.56 5.24
CA GLN A 189 -11.14 -69.92 4.08
C GLN A 189 -10.45 -71.00 3.24
N GLN A 190 -9.15 -70.85 2.95
CA GLN A 190 -8.36 -71.86 2.23
C GLN A 190 -8.30 -73.19 2.99
N HIS A 191 -8.23 -73.16 4.32
CA HIS A 191 -8.27 -74.37 5.14
C HIS A 191 -9.66 -75.03 5.12
N ARG A 192 -10.74 -74.25 5.11
CA ARG A 192 -12.11 -74.77 4.95
C ARG A 192 -12.35 -75.34 3.56
N ASP A 193 -11.93 -74.65 2.51
CA ASP A 193 -12.04 -75.14 1.13
C ASP A 193 -11.22 -76.43 0.94
N PHE A 194 -10.04 -76.52 1.56
CA PHE A 194 -9.24 -77.75 1.55
C PHE A 194 -9.94 -78.89 2.30
N LEU A 195 -10.58 -78.61 3.43
CA LEU A 195 -11.40 -79.58 4.15
C LEU A 195 -12.66 -79.99 3.38
N GLU A 196 -13.33 -79.08 2.67
CA GLU A 196 -14.47 -79.41 1.81
C GLU A 196 -14.06 -80.28 0.61
N VAL A 197 -12.88 -80.03 0.03
CA VAL A 197 -12.29 -80.90 -1.01
C VAL A 197 -11.94 -82.29 -0.45
N GLN A 198 -11.60 -82.39 0.84
CA GLN A 198 -11.24 -83.64 1.51
C GLN A 198 -12.47 -84.41 2.08
N LEU A 199 -13.61 -83.72 2.26
CA LEU A 199 -14.90 -84.26 2.69
C LEU A 199 -15.87 -84.55 1.53
N GLN A 200 -15.44 -84.39 0.28
CA GLN A 200 -16.24 -84.85 -0.86
C GLN A 200 -16.30 -86.39 -0.83
N PRO A 201 -17.49 -87.02 -0.72
CA PRO A 201 -17.60 -88.46 -0.80
C PRO A 201 -17.09 -88.94 -2.14
N TYR A 202 -16.16 -89.89 -2.07
CA TYR A 202 -15.65 -90.65 -3.19
C TYR A 202 -16.78 -91.51 -3.76
N ASP A 203 -17.55 -90.98 -4.72
CA ASP A 203 -18.37 -91.82 -5.58
C ASP A 203 -17.67 -91.97 -6.93
N LYS A 204 -17.09 -93.15 -7.14
CA LYS A 204 -16.32 -93.52 -8.32
C LYS A 204 -17.16 -94.49 -9.15
N HIS A 205 -17.78 -94.01 -10.22
CA HIS A 205 -17.90 -94.79 -11.44
C HIS A 205 -17.86 -93.90 -12.69
N SER A 206 -16.87 -94.19 -13.52
CA SER A 206 -16.71 -93.88 -14.95
C SER A 206 -16.52 -95.24 -15.65
N PRO A 207 -16.61 -95.40 -17.00
CA PRO A 207 -16.55 -94.37 -18.06
C PRO A 207 -17.50 -94.59 -19.27
N GLU A 208 -17.66 -93.59 -20.14
CA GLU A 208 -17.66 -93.71 -21.62
C GLU A 208 -17.51 -92.29 -22.23
N ARG A 209 -16.36 -91.92 -22.81
CA ARG A 209 -15.83 -92.14 -24.17
C ARG A 209 -16.38 -91.17 -25.25
N SER A 210 -15.51 -90.24 -25.66
CA SER A 210 -15.41 -89.54 -26.97
C SER A 210 -16.46 -88.43 -27.24
N GLN A 211 -16.14 -87.23 -27.76
CA GLN A 211 -15.32 -86.92 -28.94
C GLN A 211 -14.84 -85.44 -28.94
N SER A 212 -13.71 -85.25 -29.62
CA SER A 212 -13.06 -84.02 -30.08
C SER A 212 -13.93 -83.01 -30.84
N VAL A 213 -13.56 -81.72 -30.85
CA VAL A 213 -13.26 -80.91 -32.07
C VAL A 213 -12.55 -79.60 -31.70
N SER A 214 -11.50 -79.32 -32.47
CA SER A 214 -10.62 -78.15 -32.51
C SER A 214 -11.28 -76.87 -33.04
N ARG A 215 -10.96 -75.68 -32.48
CA ARG A 215 -10.77 -74.45 -33.27
C ARG A 215 -10.09 -73.27 -32.54
N ARG A 216 -8.79 -73.17 -32.76
CA ARG A 216 -8.01 -71.99 -33.20
C ARG A 216 -8.77 -70.63 -33.29
N ARG A 217 -8.37 -69.60 -32.53
CA ARG A 217 -7.92 -68.30 -33.08
C ARG A 217 -7.37 -67.33 -32.02
N SER A 218 -6.38 -66.59 -32.50
CA SER A 218 -5.45 -65.61 -31.93
C SER A 218 -5.97 -64.16 -31.90
N SER A 219 -5.47 -63.34 -30.96
CA SER A 219 -5.03 -61.91 -31.14
C SER A 219 -4.79 -61.29 -29.74
N SER A 220 -3.56 -61.00 -29.30
CA SER A 220 -2.70 -59.85 -29.65
C SER A 220 -3.44 -58.52 -29.70
N THR A 221 -3.29 -57.67 -28.67
CA THR A 221 -2.65 -56.34 -28.79
C THR A 221 -2.60 -55.62 -27.42
N ALA A 222 -1.45 -55.05 -27.13
CA ALA A 222 -1.25 -53.88 -26.26
C ALA A 222 -0.47 -52.83 -27.09
N PRO A 223 -0.15 -51.64 -26.55
CA PRO A 223 -0.81 -50.34 -26.66
C PRO A 223 -0.05 -49.40 -27.65
N PRO A 224 -0.33 -48.08 -27.78
CA PRO A 224 0.25 -47.10 -26.85
C PRO A 224 -0.52 -45.76 -26.67
N THR A 225 0.07 -44.95 -25.80
CA THR A 225 -0.08 -43.53 -25.46
C THR A 225 -0.44 -42.57 -26.59
N SER A 226 -1.13 -41.47 -26.24
CA SER A 226 -0.85 -40.15 -26.84
C SER A 226 -1.30 -39.00 -25.94
N SER A 227 -0.40 -38.03 -25.87
CA SER A 227 -0.44 -36.74 -25.20
C SER A 227 -1.34 -35.71 -25.90
N GLU A 228 -1.53 -34.60 -25.19
CA GLU A 228 -1.55 -33.19 -25.66
C GLU A 228 -2.87 -32.43 -25.92
N SER A 229 -2.91 -31.24 -25.26
CA SER A 229 -3.38 -29.92 -25.72
C SER A 229 -4.85 -29.50 -25.58
N SER A 230 -5.12 -28.61 -24.62
CA SER A 230 -5.37 -27.15 -24.84
C SER A 230 -5.43 -26.41 -23.50
#